data_AF-A0A5C4YAF8-F1
#
_entry.id   AF-A0A5C4YAF8-F1
#
_cell.length_a   1.000
_cell.length_b   1.000
_cell.length_c   1.000
_cell.angle_alpha   90.00
_cell.angle_beta   90.00
_cell.angle_gamma   90.00
#
_symmetry.space_group_name_H-M   'P 1'
#
loop_
_entity.id
_entity.type
_entity.pdbx_description
1 polymer ?
#
loop_
_entity_poly.entity_id
_entity_poly.type
_entity_poly.pdbx_seq_one_letter_code
_entity_poly.pdbx_strand_id
1 'polypeptide(L)'
;MLIGAAVLTILSLPALAQHTAHSASKPSATTQKSTVQKSTGTLPLRAVNATVVAVPPMVKETSVFGTLLNSGKTPVVLNGVRTTVADHGMLMVTTKSSGGMQGMNMTETLTIPAGGRLVLSDTGDHLMLMKLKRALKVNETLTLTLTSTDGRTFTFKATVKKP
;
A
#
# COMPACT_ATOMS: atom_id res chain seq x y z
N MET A 1 -26.24 -6.66 -65.44
CA MET A 1 -24.78 -6.80 -65.21
C MET A 1 -24.57 -8.14 -64.54
N LEU A 2 -24.29 -9.19 -65.32
CA LEU A 2 -22.95 -9.69 -65.69
C LEU A 2 -22.19 -10.32 -64.50
N ILE A 3 -22.16 -11.68 -64.50
CA ILE A 3 -20.99 -12.59 -64.38
C ILE A 3 -20.04 -12.36 -63.18
N GLY A 4 -19.65 -13.34 -62.36
CA GLY A 4 -19.70 -14.78 -62.57
C GLY A 4 -19.18 -15.58 -61.38
N ALA A 5 -19.44 -16.88 -61.47
CA ALA A 5 -18.88 -17.93 -60.64
C ALA A 5 -17.42 -18.17 -61.02
N ALA A 6 -16.56 -18.46 -60.02
CA ALA A 6 -15.34 -19.22 -60.22
C ALA A 6 -15.04 -20.00 -58.94
N VAL A 7 -15.31 -21.30 -59.03
CA VAL A 7 -14.87 -22.36 -58.14
C VAL A 7 -13.35 -22.49 -58.25
N LEU A 8 -12.63 -22.58 -57.12
CA LEU A 8 -11.36 -23.29 -57.11
C LEU A 8 -11.25 -24.16 -55.86
N THR A 9 -11.53 -25.43 -56.09
CA THR A 9 -11.24 -26.60 -55.27
C THR A 9 -9.73 -26.71 -55.00
N ILE A 10 -9.35 -26.90 -53.74
CA ILE A 10 -8.05 -27.51 -53.39
C ILE A 10 -8.33 -28.82 -52.66
N LEU A 11 -7.77 -29.88 -53.22
CA LEU A 11 -7.96 -31.28 -52.92
C LEU A 11 -6.76 -31.79 -52.09
N SER A 12 -7.08 -32.49 -50.99
CA SER A 12 -6.34 -33.58 -50.32
C SER A 12 -5.02 -33.33 -49.56
N LEU A 13 -5.00 -33.74 -48.28
CA LEU A 13 -4.52 -35.07 -47.83
C LEU A 13 -4.70 -35.23 -46.29
N PRO A 14 -5.13 -36.40 -45.79
CA PRO A 14 -5.13 -36.74 -44.37
C PRO A 14 -3.81 -37.41 -43.99
N ALA A 15 -3.10 -36.88 -42.98
CA ALA A 15 -1.99 -37.60 -42.36
C ALA A 15 -2.39 -38.02 -40.94
N LEU A 16 -2.83 -39.27 -40.85
CA LEU A 16 -2.99 -40.01 -39.60
C LEU A 16 -1.60 -40.41 -39.09
N ALA A 17 -1.15 -39.77 -38.02
CA ALA A 17 -0.09 -40.30 -37.17
C ALA A 17 -0.60 -40.24 -35.72
N GLN A 18 -1.09 -41.38 -35.24
CA GLN A 18 -1.22 -41.62 -33.81
C GLN A 18 0.18 -41.67 -33.21
N HIS A 19 0.44 -41.03 -32.07
CA HIS A 19 1.43 -41.48 -31.10
C HIS A 19 1.05 -40.94 -29.71
N THR A 20 1.24 -41.82 -28.75
CA THR A 20 0.68 -41.86 -27.42
C THR A 20 1.44 -40.96 -26.44
N ALA A 21 0.69 -40.32 -25.54
CA ALA A 21 1.07 -39.87 -24.19
C ALA A 21 2.25 -38.89 -24.02
N HIS A 22 1.99 -37.69 -23.48
CA HIS A 22 2.34 -37.33 -22.09
C HIS A 22 2.02 -35.86 -21.78
N SER A 23 1.47 -35.66 -20.59
CA SER A 23 1.64 -34.49 -19.71
C SER A 23 1.22 -33.10 -20.18
N ALA A 24 0.20 -32.62 -19.48
CA ALA A 24 -0.04 -31.21 -19.22
C ALA A 24 1.26 -30.43 -18.97
N SER A 25 1.39 -29.25 -19.58
CA SER A 25 2.04 -28.09 -18.97
C SER A 25 1.61 -26.81 -19.67
N LYS A 26 1.06 -25.93 -18.85
CA LYS A 26 0.62 -24.55 -19.09
C LYS A 26 1.80 -23.64 -19.49
N PRO A 27 1.53 -22.41 -19.99
CA PRO A 27 2.43 -21.62 -20.81
C PRO A 27 3.76 -21.29 -20.13
N SER A 28 4.80 -21.19 -20.97
CA SER A 28 6.12 -20.64 -20.65
C SER A 28 5.99 -19.37 -19.82
N ALA A 29 6.31 -19.52 -18.54
CA ALA A 29 6.62 -18.40 -17.68
C ALA A 29 7.80 -17.66 -18.29
N THR A 30 7.53 -16.44 -18.77
CA THR A 30 8.57 -15.45 -19.03
C THR A 30 9.41 -15.34 -17.77
N THR A 31 10.69 -15.67 -17.91
CA THR A 31 11.74 -15.44 -16.92
C THR A 31 11.74 -13.96 -16.54
N GLN A 32 10.97 -13.60 -15.53
CA GLN A 32 11.05 -12.29 -14.90
C GLN A 32 12.25 -12.36 -13.97
N LYS A 33 13.39 -11.95 -14.52
CA LYS A 33 14.62 -11.63 -13.82
C LYS A 33 14.26 -10.75 -12.61
N SER A 34 14.20 -11.34 -11.43
CA SER A 34 14.11 -10.65 -10.15
C SER A 34 15.39 -9.83 -9.97
N THR A 35 15.45 -8.67 -10.61
CA THR A 35 16.27 -7.59 -10.12
C THR A 35 15.68 -7.17 -8.78
N VAL A 36 16.45 -7.31 -7.71
CA VAL A 36 16.25 -6.57 -6.46
C VAL A 36 16.40 -5.10 -6.81
N GLN A 37 15.34 -4.54 -7.37
CA GLN A 37 15.26 -3.16 -7.78
C GLN A 37 14.82 -2.43 -6.53
N LYS A 38 15.80 -1.97 -5.75
CA LYS A 38 15.61 -0.95 -4.72
C LYS A 38 14.80 0.15 -5.40
N SER A 39 13.52 0.18 -5.09
CA SER A 39 12.53 0.82 -5.94
C SER A 39 12.78 2.33 -5.84
N THR A 40 13.43 2.94 -6.82
CA THR A 40 13.73 4.38 -6.83
C THR A 40 12.50 5.24 -7.15
N GLY A 41 11.32 4.63 -7.29
CA GLY A 41 10.05 5.32 -7.50
C GLY A 41 9.40 5.77 -6.19
N THR A 42 8.72 6.91 -6.25
CA THR A 42 7.79 7.34 -5.19
C THR A 42 6.76 6.22 -4.96
N LEU A 43 6.47 5.92 -3.69
CA LEU A 43 5.45 4.95 -3.33
C LEU A 43 4.11 5.32 -3.99
N PRO A 44 3.36 4.38 -4.59
CA PRO A 44 2.06 4.62 -5.22
C PRO A 44 0.96 4.79 -4.16
N LEU A 45 1.22 5.66 -3.18
CA LEU A 45 0.36 5.95 -2.07
C LEU A 45 -0.30 7.32 -2.27
N ARG A 46 -1.52 7.44 -1.75
CA ARG A 46 -2.22 8.71 -1.58
C ARG A 46 -2.78 8.78 -0.17
N ALA A 47 -2.55 9.90 0.51
CA ALA A 47 -3.20 10.18 1.78
C ALA A 47 -4.46 11.00 1.54
N VAL A 48 -5.55 10.65 2.22
CA VAL A 48 -6.83 11.35 2.17
C VAL A 48 -7.30 11.61 3.60
N ASN A 49 -7.87 12.81 3.83
CA ASN A 49 -8.37 13.23 5.15
C ASN A 49 -7.33 13.09 6.28
N ALA A 50 -6.06 13.33 5.97
CA ALA A 50 -4.98 13.20 6.93
C ALA A 50 -5.03 14.33 7.98
N THR A 51 -5.06 13.95 9.25
CA THR A 51 -5.17 14.88 10.38
C THR A 51 -4.25 14.48 11.52
N VAL A 52 -3.69 15.46 12.22
CA VAL A 52 -2.93 15.26 13.46
C VAL A 52 -3.78 15.75 14.63
N VAL A 53 -3.85 15.00 15.71
CA VAL A 53 -4.64 15.37 16.89
C VAL A 53 -3.93 16.49 17.65
N ALA A 54 -4.62 17.60 17.89
CA ALA A 54 -4.11 18.66 18.74
C ALA A 54 -4.06 18.19 20.19
N VAL A 55 -2.92 18.39 20.86
CA VAL A 55 -2.74 18.03 22.26
C VAL A 55 -2.34 19.26 23.09
N PRO A 56 -2.66 19.30 24.39
CA PRO A 56 -2.23 20.38 25.28
C PRO A 56 -0.70 20.53 25.29
N PRO A 57 -0.15 21.73 25.54
CA PRO A 57 1.30 21.97 25.48
C PRO A 57 2.17 21.10 26.40
N MET A 58 1.58 20.52 27.46
CA MET A 58 2.25 19.63 28.40
C MET A 58 2.41 18.20 27.84
N VAL A 59 1.57 17.81 26.88
CA VAL A 59 1.56 16.48 26.27
C VAL A 59 2.51 16.47 25.08
N LYS A 60 3.46 15.54 25.07
CA LYS A 60 4.49 15.42 24.03
C LYS A 60 4.23 14.30 23.03
N GLU A 61 3.01 13.79 23.00
CA GLU A 61 2.61 12.63 22.22
C GLU A 61 1.31 12.97 21.49
N THR A 62 1.17 12.58 20.23
CA THR A 62 -0.05 12.83 19.46
C THR A 62 -0.29 11.71 18.46
N SER A 63 -1.54 11.55 18.04
CA SER A 63 -1.95 10.58 17.03
C SER A 63 -2.19 11.26 15.67
N VAL A 64 -1.95 10.50 14.61
CA VAL A 64 -2.21 10.88 13.22
C VAL A 64 -3.22 9.92 12.64
N PHE A 65 -4.29 10.48 12.09
CA PHE A 65 -5.40 9.79 11.48
C PHE A 65 -5.52 10.15 10.00
N GLY A 66 -6.29 9.36 9.26
CA GLY A 66 -6.54 9.56 7.84
C GLY A 66 -6.75 8.25 7.10
N THR A 67 -6.63 8.27 5.78
CA THR A 67 -6.68 7.05 4.96
C THR A 67 -5.55 7.05 3.97
N LEU A 68 -4.78 5.97 3.95
CA LEU A 68 -3.74 5.72 2.96
C LEU A 68 -4.29 4.77 1.89
N LEU A 69 -4.29 5.21 0.64
CA LEU A 69 -4.71 4.40 -0.51
C LEU A 69 -3.49 3.96 -1.29
N ASN A 70 -3.42 2.68 -1.62
CA ASN A 70 -2.39 2.12 -2.49
C ASN A 70 -2.97 1.90 -3.87
N SER A 71 -2.58 2.74 -4.84
CA SER A 71 -2.98 2.60 -6.24
C SER A 71 -2.05 1.66 -7.03
N GLY A 72 -1.06 1.07 -6.36
CA GLY A 72 -0.12 0.13 -6.93
C GLY A 72 -0.71 -1.28 -7.07
N LYS A 73 -0.03 -2.11 -7.87
CA LYS A 73 -0.37 -3.52 -8.09
C LYS A 73 0.25 -4.47 -7.06
N THR A 74 1.08 -3.95 -6.16
CA THR A 74 1.75 -4.71 -5.09
C THR A 74 1.38 -4.14 -3.73
N PRO A 75 1.34 -4.98 -2.67
CA PRO A 75 1.21 -4.48 -1.31
C PRO A 75 2.34 -3.51 -0.97
N VAL A 76 2.05 -2.53 -0.13
CA VAL A 76 3.04 -1.60 0.44
C VAL A 76 3.13 -1.87 1.93
N VAL A 77 4.31 -2.25 2.41
CA VAL A 77 4.57 -2.45 3.83
C VAL A 77 5.33 -1.24 4.36
N LEU A 78 4.73 -0.55 5.32
CA LEU A 78 5.31 0.60 6.01
C LEU A 78 6.00 0.12 7.28
N ASN A 79 7.16 0.68 7.60
CA ASN A 79 7.92 0.36 8.81
C ASN A 79 8.32 1.59 9.62
N GLY A 80 7.86 2.78 9.22
CA GLY A 80 8.22 3.99 9.93
C GLY A 80 7.42 5.20 9.49
N VAL A 81 7.31 6.15 10.41
CA VAL A 81 6.77 7.49 10.19
C VAL A 81 7.68 8.50 10.88
N ARG A 82 7.97 9.59 10.18
CA ARG A 82 8.79 10.70 10.69
C ARG A 82 8.18 12.05 10.32
N THR A 83 8.48 13.04 11.15
CA THR A 83 8.17 14.45 10.88
C THR A 83 9.22 15.33 11.56
N THR A 84 9.32 16.59 11.17
CA THR A 84 10.28 17.53 11.76
C THR A 84 9.89 17.97 13.17
N VAL A 85 8.61 17.87 13.53
CA VAL A 85 8.05 18.35 14.80
C VAL A 85 8.13 17.34 15.96
N ALA A 86 8.55 16.11 15.69
CA ALA A 86 8.67 15.01 16.66
C ALA A 86 10.05 14.36 16.54
N ASP A 87 10.50 13.65 17.58
CA ASP A 87 11.77 12.91 17.49
C ASP A 87 11.62 11.60 16.71
N HIS A 88 10.54 10.87 16.95
CA HIS A 88 10.24 9.61 16.29
C HIS A 88 8.73 9.37 16.23
N GLY A 89 8.33 8.44 15.38
CA GLY A 89 6.95 7.99 15.29
C GLY A 89 6.84 6.49 15.43
N MET A 90 5.70 6.04 15.94
CA MET A 90 5.36 4.64 16.19
C MET A 90 4.14 4.27 15.36
N LEU A 91 4.09 3.02 14.89
CA LEU A 91 2.94 2.47 14.20
C LEU A 91 2.12 1.68 15.22
N MET A 92 0.84 2.00 15.34
CA MET A 92 -0.08 1.33 16.25
C MET A 92 -1.10 0.53 15.43
N VAL A 93 -1.34 -0.71 15.82
CA VAL A 93 -2.34 -1.61 15.21
C VAL A 93 -3.37 -2.00 16.26
N THR A 94 -4.63 -2.07 15.85
CA THR A 94 -5.68 -2.62 16.72
C THR A 94 -5.66 -4.13 16.61
N THR A 95 -5.41 -4.81 17.72
CA THR A 95 -5.45 -6.27 17.83
C THR A 95 -6.78 -6.71 18.44
N LYS A 96 -7.31 -7.83 17.94
CA LYS A 96 -8.46 -8.50 18.55
C LYS A 96 -7.94 -9.74 19.25
N SER A 97 -8.12 -9.83 20.56
CA SER A 97 -7.87 -11.05 21.30
C SER A 97 -8.98 -12.07 21.03
N SER A 98 -8.68 -13.37 21.13
CA SER A 98 -9.67 -14.46 20.92
C SER A 98 -10.89 -14.36 21.83
N GLY A 99 -10.80 -13.64 22.95
CA GLY A 99 -11.92 -13.36 23.86
C GLY A 99 -12.77 -12.13 23.48
N GLY A 100 -12.57 -11.52 22.32
CA GLY A 100 -13.35 -10.36 21.86
C GLY A 100 -12.89 -9.00 22.42
N MET A 101 -11.89 -8.96 23.31
CA MET A 101 -11.27 -7.70 23.73
C MET A 101 -10.42 -7.10 22.60
N GLN A 102 -10.71 -5.85 22.28
CA GLN A 102 -9.90 -5.03 21.38
C GLN A 102 -8.78 -4.37 22.18
N GLY A 103 -7.54 -4.57 21.75
CA GLY A 103 -6.36 -3.93 22.29
C GLY A 103 -5.68 -3.06 21.23
N MET A 104 -4.85 -2.12 21.67
CA MET A 104 -3.91 -1.42 20.80
C MET A 104 -2.51 -1.95 21.10
N ASN A 105 -1.79 -2.36 20.07
CA ASN A 105 -0.41 -2.78 20.21
C ASN A 105 0.49 -2.00 19.26
N MET A 106 1.72 -1.75 19.71
CA MET A 106 2.76 -1.26 18.81
C MET A 106 3.06 -2.36 17.79
N THR A 107 3.14 -1.97 16.52
CA THR A 107 3.61 -2.84 15.45
C THR A 107 4.85 -2.27 14.81
N GLU A 108 5.75 -3.14 14.37
CA GLU A 108 6.90 -2.73 13.56
C GLU A 108 6.48 -2.35 12.14
N THR A 109 5.37 -2.92 11.65
CA THR A 109 4.92 -2.71 10.28
C THR A 109 3.41 -2.57 10.12
N LEU A 110 2.99 -1.79 9.13
CA LEU A 110 1.60 -1.67 8.66
C LEU A 110 1.55 -1.99 7.17
N THR A 111 0.69 -2.93 6.78
CA THR A 111 0.56 -3.35 5.39
C THR A 111 -0.66 -2.72 4.74
N ILE A 112 -0.46 -2.10 3.58
CA ILE A 112 -1.52 -1.57 2.72
C ILE A 112 -1.66 -2.51 1.51
N PRO A 113 -2.78 -3.24 1.35
CA PRO A 113 -2.98 -4.16 0.24
C PRO A 113 -2.84 -3.48 -1.13
N ALA A 114 -2.47 -4.25 -2.17
CA ALA A 114 -2.47 -3.79 -3.56
C ALA A 114 -3.87 -3.32 -3.98
N GLY A 115 -3.98 -2.14 -4.60
CA GLY A 115 -5.28 -1.53 -4.93
C GLY A 115 -6.17 -1.22 -3.73
N GLY A 116 -5.65 -1.39 -2.51
CA GLY A 116 -6.40 -1.32 -1.26
C GLY A 116 -6.23 -0.01 -0.52
N ARG A 117 -6.72 0.01 0.72
CA ARG A 117 -6.59 1.15 1.63
C ARG A 117 -6.28 0.68 3.05
N LEU A 118 -5.61 1.54 3.81
CA LEU A 118 -5.42 1.43 5.25
C LEU A 118 -6.09 2.65 5.89
N VAL A 119 -7.04 2.40 6.79
CA VAL A 119 -7.74 3.44 7.54
C VAL A 119 -7.00 3.65 8.85
N LEU A 120 -6.60 4.89 9.11
CA LEU A 120 -5.97 5.31 10.35
C LEU A 120 -7.01 6.08 11.18
N SER A 121 -7.42 5.55 12.33
CA SER A 121 -8.48 6.12 13.17
C SER A 121 -8.21 5.93 14.66
N ASP A 122 -9.00 6.62 15.48
CA ASP A 122 -9.00 6.54 16.94
C ASP A 122 -9.34 5.15 17.48
N THR A 123 -10.21 4.44 16.79
CA THR A 123 -10.73 3.10 17.13
C THR A 123 -9.99 1.97 16.38
N GLY A 124 -9.05 2.34 15.52
CA GLY A 124 -8.33 1.43 14.64
C GLY A 124 -6.83 1.67 14.69
N ASP A 125 -6.16 1.22 13.62
CA ASP A 125 -4.75 1.46 13.40
C ASP A 125 -4.50 2.98 13.36
N HIS A 126 -3.36 3.45 13.84
CA HIS A 126 -3.00 4.85 13.74
C HIS A 126 -1.49 5.03 13.86
N LEU A 127 -1.02 6.24 13.58
CA LEU A 127 0.39 6.57 13.75
C LEU A 127 0.51 7.47 14.98
N MET A 128 1.48 7.20 15.85
CA MET A 128 1.76 8.02 17.02
C MET A 128 3.05 8.79 16.79
N LEU A 129 3.07 10.07 17.11
CA LEU A 129 4.26 10.91 17.10
C LEU A 129 4.69 11.16 18.54
N MET A 130 5.92 10.79 18.87
CA MET A 130 6.46 10.83 20.22
C MET A 130 7.50 11.93 20.37
N LYS A 131 7.60 12.45 21.59
CA LYS A 131 8.53 13.52 21.96
C LYS A 131 8.41 14.71 21.01
N LEU A 132 7.24 15.33 20.99
CA LEU A 132 7.02 16.59 20.28
C LEU A 132 8.04 17.64 20.74
N LYS A 133 8.73 18.24 19.76
CA LYS A 133 9.77 19.26 19.99
C LYS A 133 9.18 20.62 20.33
N ARG A 134 7.90 20.82 20.00
CA ARG A 134 7.12 22.03 20.27
C ARG A 134 5.63 21.70 20.37
N ALA A 135 4.87 22.58 20.99
CA ALA A 135 3.40 22.51 20.94
C ALA A 135 2.89 22.73 19.50
N LEU A 136 1.91 21.93 19.10
CA LEU A 136 1.29 22.01 17.77
C LEU A 136 0.18 23.08 17.78
N LYS A 137 0.12 23.92 16.73
CA LYS A 137 -0.96 24.89 16.57
C LYS A 137 -2.13 24.25 15.82
N VAL A 138 -3.35 24.45 16.32
CA VAL A 138 -4.57 24.02 15.63
C VAL A 138 -4.63 24.67 14.24
N ASN A 139 -5.08 23.90 13.26
CA ASN A 139 -5.13 24.24 11.83
C ASN A 139 -3.77 24.40 11.13
N GLU A 140 -2.63 24.17 11.80
CA GLU A 140 -1.35 24.12 11.09
C GLU A 140 -1.25 22.85 10.26
N THR A 141 -0.52 22.93 9.14
CA THR A 141 -0.26 21.78 8.28
C THR A 141 1.13 21.23 8.56
N LEU A 142 1.18 19.96 8.95
CA LEU A 142 2.41 19.21 9.17
C LEU A 142 2.73 18.35 7.97
N THR A 143 4.02 18.21 7.67
CA THR A 143 4.51 17.28 6.65
C THR A 143 5.01 16.02 7.35
N LEU A 144 4.48 14.86 6.95
CA LEU A 144 4.87 13.57 7.45
C LEU A 144 5.47 12.73 6.32
N THR A 145 6.51 11.97 6.64
CA THR A 145 7.13 11.03 5.72
C THR A 145 6.96 9.63 6.27
N LEU A 146 6.33 8.76 5.49
CA LEU A 146 6.28 7.32 5.72
C LEU A 146 7.45 6.66 5.02
N THR A 147 8.01 5.64 5.66
CA THR A 147 9.04 4.78 5.09
C THR A 147 8.46 3.39 4.91
N SER A 148 8.75 2.79 3.76
CA SER A 148 8.43 1.40 3.46
C SER A 148 9.63 0.50 3.72
N THR A 149 9.37 -0.78 4.00
CA THR A 149 10.41 -1.81 4.19
C THR A 149 11.38 -1.91 3.01
N ASP A 150 10.95 -1.58 1.80
CA ASP A 150 11.79 -1.55 0.59
C ASP A 150 12.76 -0.35 0.54
N GLY A 151 12.77 0.50 1.58
CA GLY A 151 13.58 1.72 1.68
C GLY A 151 12.99 2.93 0.93
N ARG A 152 11.80 2.79 0.34
CA ARG A 152 11.08 3.90 -0.29
C ARG A 152 10.41 4.81 0.72
N THR A 153 10.19 6.06 0.34
CA THR A 153 9.48 7.04 1.17
C THR A 153 8.26 7.64 0.47
N PHE A 154 7.25 7.98 1.26
CA PHE A 154 6.05 8.70 0.84
C PHE A 154 5.84 9.89 1.75
N THR A 155 5.70 11.08 1.18
CA THR A 155 5.48 12.30 1.98
C THR A 155 4.06 12.81 1.75
N PHE A 156 3.36 13.12 2.83
CA PHE A 156 2.02 13.68 2.80
C PHE A 156 1.84 14.80 3.81
N LYS A 157 0.82 15.62 3.59
CA LYS A 157 0.44 16.72 4.48
C LYS A 157 -0.75 16.30 5.34
N ALA A 158 -0.72 16.66 6.61
CA ALA A 158 -1.82 16.46 7.54
C ALA A 158 -2.09 17.75 8.32
N THR A 159 -3.36 18.07 8.53
CA THR A 159 -3.75 19.29 9.26
C THR A 159 -3.99 18.96 10.73
N VAL A 160 -3.45 19.77 11.63
CA VAL A 160 -3.69 19.65 13.07
C VAL A 160 -5.14 20.03 13.36
N LYS A 161 -5.92 19.12 13.93
CA LYS A 161 -7.31 19.34 14.32
C LYS A 161 -7.52 19.01 15.78
N LYS A 162 -8.49 19.68 16.41
CA LYS A 162 -8.92 19.28 17.75
C LYS A 162 -9.51 17.85 17.70
N PRO A 163 -9.29 17.04 18.76
CA PRO A 163 -9.93 15.75 18.89
C PRO A 163 -11.46 15.87 18.90
#